data_AF-A0A510E6L3-F1
#
_entry.id   AF-A0A510E6L3-F1
#
_cell.length_a   1.000
_cell.length_b   1.000
_cell.length_c   1.000
_cell.angle_alpha   90.00
_cell.angle_beta   90.00
_cell.angle_gamma   90.00
#
_symmetry.space_group_name_H-M   'P 1'
#
loop_
_entity.id
_entity.type
_entity.pdbx_description
1 polymer ?
#
loop_
_entity_poly.entity_id
_entity_poly.type
_entity_poly.pdbx_seq_one_letter_code
_entity_poly.pdbx_strand_id
1 'polypeptide(L)'
;MKAETKFDEVYKELSSIRENELSFNEADTVRFVKSQIQKMVSNLSAMEKASQQKEWDELLGNFLQLLEKINLINVYLMQPTSLSMLMKERIADVVEKLISSISFSISEAVLMIKEVSKEMGVENINISVSGTPATINVSISMKKA
;
A
#
# COMPACT_ATOMS: atom_id res chain seq x y z
N MET A 1 5.57 -0.90 12.40
CA MET A 1 6.26 -1.57 11.27
C MET A 1 7.25 -0.62 10.58
N LYS A 2 8.34 -1.11 9.96
CA LYS A 2 9.30 -0.25 9.24
C LYS A 2 8.68 0.40 7.99
N ALA A 3 7.70 -0.26 7.38
CA ALA A 3 6.95 0.27 6.24
C ALA A 3 6.23 1.58 6.56
N GLU A 4 5.79 1.80 7.81
CA GLU A 4 5.14 3.05 8.23
C GLU A 4 6.09 4.25 8.06
N THR A 5 7.34 4.10 8.49
CA THR A 5 8.36 5.16 8.36
C THR A 5 8.61 5.52 6.91
N LYS A 6 8.68 4.53 6.01
CA LYS A 6 8.86 4.77 4.57
C LYS A 6 7.68 5.53 3.97
N PHE A 7 6.46 5.18 4.37
CA PHE A 7 5.27 5.91 3.94
C PHE A 7 5.22 7.33 4.49
N ASP A 8 5.67 7.56 5.73
CA ASP A 8 5.78 8.89 6.31
C ASP A 8 6.80 9.77 5.57
N GLU A 9 7.92 9.20 5.12
CA GLU A 9 8.90 9.90 4.29
C GLU A 9 8.28 10.36 2.96
N VAL A 10 7.58 9.47 2.25
CA VAL A 10 6.86 9.80 1.01
C VAL A 10 5.79 10.87 1.28
N TYR A 11 5.03 10.75 2.37
CA TYR A 11 4.01 11.73 2.73
C TYR A 11 4.60 13.12 2.99
N LYS A 12 5.76 13.19 3.67
CA LYS A 12 6.48 14.45 3.92
C LYS A 12 6.97 15.08 2.62
N GLU A 13 7.54 14.29 1.71
CA GLU A 13 7.97 14.77 0.40
C GLU A 13 6.79 15.33 -0.40
N LEU A 14 5.68 14.59 -0.49
CA LEU A 14 4.44 15.07 -1.14
C LEU A 14 3.90 16.35 -0.49
N SER A 15 3.99 16.47 0.83
CA SER A 15 3.54 17.65 1.57
C SER A 15 4.46 18.87 1.40
N SER A 16 5.70 18.66 0.96
CA SER A 16 6.64 19.75 0.65
C SER A 16 6.38 20.38 -0.73
N ILE A 17 5.61 19.69 -1.58
CA ILE A 17 5.21 20.21 -2.90
C ILE A 17 4.18 21.31 -2.68
N ARG A 18 4.51 22.52 -3.14
CA ARG A 18 3.61 23.67 -3.02
C ARG A 18 2.45 23.53 -4.00
N GLU A 19 1.23 23.43 -3.49
CA GLU A 19 0.03 23.17 -4.32
C GLU A 19 -0.22 24.27 -5.36
N ASN A 20 0.20 25.51 -5.13
CA ASN A 20 0.06 26.61 -6.08
C ASN A 20 1.02 26.52 -7.29
N GLU A 21 2.02 25.64 -7.23
CA GLU A 21 2.94 25.34 -8.34
C GLU A 21 2.46 24.14 -9.17
N LEU A 22 1.33 23.52 -8.79
CA LEU A 22 0.74 22.37 -9.44
C LEU A 22 -0.46 22.78 -10.31
N SER A 23 -0.62 22.11 -11.44
CA SER A 23 -1.89 22.08 -12.15
C SER A 23 -2.98 21.42 -11.28
N PHE A 24 -4.24 21.67 -11.61
CA PHE A 24 -5.38 21.09 -10.89
C PHE A 24 -5.28 19.56 -10.75
N ASN A 25 -4.95 18.87 -11.85
CA ASN A 25 -4.80 17.40 -11.85
C ASN A 25 -3.62 16.92 -11.00
N GLU A 26 -2.54 17.69 -10.94
CA GLU A 26 -1.37 17.42 -10.08
C GLU A 26 -1.71 17.56 -8.61
N ALA A 27 -2.38 18.65 -8.24
CA ALA A 27 -2.84 18.85 -6.87
C ALA A 27 -3.79 17.73 -6.43
N ASP A 28 -4.76 17.34 -7.26
CA ASP A 28 -5.70 16.27 -6.95
C ASP A 28 -5.02 14.91 -6.81
N THR A 29 -4.04 14.60 -7.67
CA THR A 29 -3.25 13.36 -7.55
C THR A 29 -2.44 13.33 -6.25
N VAL A 30 -1.77 14.43 -5.90
CA VAL A 30 -1.02 14.53 -4.65
C VAL A 30 -1.94 14.34 -3.44
N ARG A 31 -3.12 14.99 -3.43
CA ARG A 31 -4.11 14.83 -2.36
C ARG A 31 -4.63 13.41 -2.25
N PHE A 32 -4.96 12.78 -3.38
CA PHE A 32 -5.42 11.40 -3.41
C PHE A 32 -4.36 10.45 -2.85
N VAL A 33 -3.12 10.54 -3.33
CA VAL A 33 -2.01 9.69 -2.88
C VAL A 33 -1.74 9.89 -1.39
N LYS A 34 -1.69 11.14 -0.91
CA LYS A 34 -1.54 11.44 0.53
C LYS A 34 -2.63 10.78 1.37
N SER A 35 -3.89 10.87 0.94
CA SER A 35 -5.01 10.22 1.63
C SER A 35 -4.87 8.70 1.69
N GLN A 36 -4.43 8.07 0.59
CA GLN A 36 -4.21 6.62 0.58
C GLN A 36 -3.02 6.22 1.44
N ILE A 37 -1.93 6.99 1.46
CA ILE A 37 -0.76 6.73 2.32
C ILE A 37 -1.18 6.69 3.79
N GLN A 38 -1.93 7.68 4.27
CA GLN A 38 -2.38 7.71 5.67
C GLN A 38 -3.25 6.50 6.05
N LYS A 39 -4.10 6.04 5.13
CA LYS A 39 -4.91 4.84 5.31
C LYS A 39 -4.04 3.57 5.35
N MET A 40 -3.03 3.48 4.47
CA MET A 40 -2.08 2.36 4.47
C MET A 40 -1.27 2.32 5.76
N VAL A 41 -0.79 3.46 6.26
CA VAL A 41 -0.10 3.55 7.56
C VAL A 41 -1.03 3.07 8.68
N SER A 42 -2.28 3.51 8.70
CA SER A 42 -3.26 3.08 9.70
C SER A 42 -3.50 1.57 9.67
N ASN A 43 -3.60 0.98 8.47
CA ASN A 43 -3.74 -0.48 8.32
C ASN A 43 -2.50 -1.22 8.84
N LEU A 44 -1.28 -0.74 8.55
CA LEU A 44 -0.04 -1.34 9.04
C LEU A 44 0.03 -1.34 10.58
N SER A 45 -0.28 -0.20 11.21
CA SER A 45 -0.31 -0.12 12.67
C SER A 45 -1.38 -1.04 13.27
N ALA A 46 -2.55 -1.15 12.64
CA ALA A 46 -3.62 -2.05 13.05
C ALA A 46 -3.22 -3.54 12.90
N MET A 47 -2.51 -3.91 11.83
CA MET A 47 -1.94 -5.25 11.66
C MET A 47 -0.98 -5.61 12.78
N GLU A 48 -0.03 -4.72 13.11
CA GLU A 48 0.93 -4.97 14.18
C GLU A 48 0.24 -5.19 15.53
N LYS A 49 -0.76 -4.35 15.84
CA LYS A 49 -1.57 -4.49 17.06
C LYS A 49 -2.37 -5.81 17.07
N ALA A 50 -3.07 -6.12 15.98
CA ALA A 50 -3.86 -7.35 15.86
C ALA A 50 -2.99 -8.60 16.01
N SER A 51 -1.79 -8.59 15.42
CA SER A 51 -0.82 -9.67 15.56
C SER A 51 -0.40 -9.89 17.04
N GLN A 52 -0.08 -8.81 17.75
CA GLN A 52 0.29 -8.87 19.17
C GLN A 52 -0.88 -9.36 20.06
N GLN A 53 -2.11 -8.99 19.71
CA GLN A 53 -3.33 -9.34 20.46
C GLN A 53 -3.92 -10.70 20.06
N LYS A 54 -3.33 -11.37 19.07
CA LYS A 54 -3.82 -12.63 18.50
C LYS A 54 -5.20 -12.53 17.85
N GLU A 55 -5.53 -11.35 17.34
CA GLU A 55 -6.77 -11.07 16.61
C GLU A 55 -6.55 -11.36 15.12
N TRP A 56 -6.54 -12.64 14.76
CA TRP A 56 -6.13 -13.11 13.43
C TRP A 56 -7.02 -12.63 12.29
N ASP A 57 -8.33 -12.56 12.53
CA ASP A 57 -9.29 -12.06 11.55
C ASP A 57 -9.06 -10.57 11.25
N GLU A 58 -8.72 -9.78 12.28
CA GLU A 58 -8.39 -8.36 12.14
C GLU A 58 -7.05 -8.17 11.43
N LEU A 59 -6.05 -9.00 11.73
CA LEU A 59 -4.77 -9.01 11.02
C LEU A 59 -4.95 -9.25 9.52
N LEU A 60 -5.72 -10.27 9.14
CA LEU A 60 -6.03 -10.57 7.74
C LEU A 60 -6.87 -9.47 7.10
N GLY A 61 -7.88 -8.97 7.81
CA GLY A 61 -8.74 -7.89 7.33
C GLY A 61 -7.94 -6.63 6.98
N ASN A 62 -7.02 -6.21 7.85
CA ASN A 62 -6.17 -5.04 7.59
C ASN A 62 -5.16 -5.30 6.46
N PHE A 63 -4.65 -6.53 6.33
CA PHE A 63 -3.80 -6.90 5.21
C PHE A 63 -4.53 -6.81 3.87
N LEU A 64 -5.76 -7.33 3.77
CA LEU A 64 -6.56 -7.23 2.55
C LEU A 64 -6.87 -5.76 2.20
N GLN A 65 -7.19 -4.95 3.20
CA GLN A 65 -7.41 -3.51 3.01
C GLN A 65 -6.14 -2.78 2.55
N LEU A 66 -4.96 -3.15 3.05
CA LEU A 66 -3.68 -2.63 2.56
C LEU A 66 -3.52 -2.90 1.06
N LEU A 67 -3.74 -4.15 0.62
CA LEU A 67 -3.65 -4.53 -0.79
C LEU A 67 -4.67 -3.79 -1.67
N GLU A 68 -5.91 -3.61 -1.17
CA GLU A 68 -6.94 -2.85 -1.87
C GLU A 68 -6.48 -1.41 -2.14
N LYS A 69 -5.87 -0.73 -1.16
CA LYS A 69 -5.43 0.67 -1.34
C LYS A 69 -4.25 0.77 -2.30
N ILE A 70 -3.35 -0.21 -2.27
CA ILE A 70 -2.26 -0.31 -3.26
C ILE A 70 -2.83 -0.45 -4.67
N ASN A 71 -3.82 -1.33 -4.86
CA ASN A 71 -4.46 -1.51 -6.15
C ASN A 71 -5.17 -0.23 -6.62
N LEU A 72 -5.85 0.48 -5.72
CA LEU A 72 -6.47 1.77 -6.04
C LEU A 72 -5.43 2.82 -6.48
N ILE A 73 -4.27 2.88 -5.82
CA ILE A 73 -3.16 3.75 -6.23
C ILE A 73 -2.68 3.37 -7.64
N ASN A 74 -2.41 2.08 -7.90
CA ASN A 74 -1.93 1.62 -9.20
C ASN A 74 -2.91 1.97 -10.33
N VAL A 75 -4.21 1.78 -10.09
CA VAL A 75 -5.25 2.14 -11.06
C VAL A 75 -5.28 3.64 -11.30
N TYR A 76 -5.21 4.45 -10.24
CA TYR A 76 -5.29 5.90 -10.34
C TYR A 76 -4.07 6.52 -11.05
N LEU A 77 -2.87 6.04 -10.72
CA LEU A 77 -1.61 6.54 -11.31
C LEU A 77 -1.47 6.19 -12.79
N MET A 78 -2.09 5.10 -13.24
CA MET A 78 -2.05 4.65 -14.63
C MET A 78 -3.14 5.27 -15.52
N GLN A 79 -4.01 6.12 -14.98
CA GLN A 79 -4.94 6.89 -15.79
C GLN A 79 -4.16 7.85 -16.71
N PRO A 80 -4.58 8.07 -17.98
CA PRO A 80 -3.79 8.85 -18.94
C PRO A 80 -3.41 10.25 -18.45
N THR A 81 -4.32 10.90 -17.72
CA THR A 81 -4.11 12.21 -17.09
C THR A 81 -3.00 12.16 -16.05
N SER A 82 -3.05 11.21 -15.12
CA SER A 82 -2.02 10.98 -14.11
C SER A 82 -0.67 10.60 -14.74
N LEU A 83 -0.68 9.73 -15.76
CA LEU A 83 0.53 9.24 -16.41
C LEU A 83 1.31 10.37 -17.11
N SER A 84 0.59 11.30 -17.74
CA SER A 84 1.21 12.48 -18.36
C SER A 84 1.93 13.39 -17.34
N MET A 85 1.50 13.38 -16.08
CA MET A 85 2.12 14.13 -14.99
C MET A 85 3.31 13.38 -14.40
N LEU A 86 3.26 12.05 -14.35
CA LEU A 86 4.39 11.21 -13.92
C LEU A 86 5.62 11.37 -14.82
N MET A 87 5.44 11.86 -16.05
CA MET A 87 6.54 12.17 -16.95
C MET A 87 7.30 13.47 -16.59
N LYS A 88 6.86 14.21 -15.55
CA LYS A 88 7.58 15.37 -15.02
C LYS A 88 8.45 14.96 -13.83
N GLU A 89 9.73 15.32 -13.86
CA GLU A 89 10.77 14.89 -12.90
C GLU A 89 10.35 15.06 -11.42
N ARG A 90 9.71 16.18 -11.05
CA ARG A 90 9.39 16.49 -9.65
C ARG A 90 8.43 15.48 -8.97
N ILE A 91 7.46 14.95 -9.70
CA ILE A 91 6.48 14.00 -9.15
C ILE A 91 6.95 12.55 -9.38
N ALA A 92 7.70 12.32 -10.45
CA ALA A 92 8.24 11.01 -10.81
C ALA A 92 9.05 10.38 -9.66
N ASP A 93 10.00 11.12 -9.09
CA ASP A 93 10.88 10.63 -8.01
C ASP A 93 10.08 10.21 -6.77
N VAL A 94 9.08 11.01 -6.39
CA VAL A 94 8.25 10.75 -5.22
C VAL A 94 7.35 9.53 -5.45
N VAL A 95 6.89 9.33 -6.68
CA VAL A 95 6.08 8.16 -7.07
C VAL A 95 6.94 6.90 -7.14
N GLU A 96 8.18 6.98 -7.58
CA GLU A 96 9.11 5.84 -7.53
C GLU A 96 9.38 5.40 -6.08
N LYS A 97 9.58 6.37 -5.17
CA LYS A 97 9.68 6.10 -3.73
C LYS A 97 8.40 5.50 -3.16
N LEU A 98 7.23 5.95 -3.62
CA LEU A 98 5.95 5.36 -3.24
C LEU A 98 5.86 3.89 -3.67
N ILE A 99 6.20 3.57 -4.93
CA ILE A 99 6.19 2.20 -5.45
C ILE A 99 7.15 1.30 -4.66
N SER A 100 8.33 1.82 -4.33
CA SER A 100 9.31 1.13 -3.49
C SER A 100 8.78 0.88 -2.08
N SER A 101 8.09 1.86 -1.48
CA SER A 101 7.47 1.76 -0.15
C SER A 101 6.32 0.75 -0.14
N ILE A 102 5.50 0.75 -1.19
CA ILE A 102 4.45 -0.25 -1.42
C ILE A 102 5.03 -1.67 -1.45
N SER A 103 6.05 -1.89 -2.28
CA SER A 103 6.70 -3.21 -2.42
C SER A 103 7.29 -3.72 -1.10
N PHE A 104 7.90 -2.80 -0.34
CA PHE A 104 8.42 -3.09 0.99
C PHE A 104 7.29 -3.43 1.99
N SER A 105 6.21 -2.67 1.98
CA SER A 105 5.07 -2.86 2.89
C SER A 105 4.39 -4.22 2.69
N ILE A 106 4.21 -4.65 1.45
CA ILE A 106 3.65 -5.98 1.12
C ILE A 106 4.58 -7.06 1.67
N SER A 107 5.89 -6.92 1.44
CA SER A 107 6.87 -7.91 1.91
C SER A 107 6.86 -8.05 3.43
N GLU A 108 6.84 -6.93 4.16
CA GLU A 108 6.80 -6.92 5.63
C GLU A 108 5.48 -7.50 6.16
N ALA A 109 4.35 -7.10 5.58
CA ALA A 109 3.03 -7.63 5.93
C ALA A 109 2.92 -9.14 5.73
N VAL A 110 3.47 -9.65 4.61
CA VAL A 110 3.45 -11.09 4.29
C VAL A 110 4.33 -11.89 5.24
N LEU A 111 5.51 -11.36 5.57
CA LEU A 111 6.39 -12.00 6.55
C LEU A 111 5.71 -12.08 7.92
N MET A 112 5.06 -11.00 8.37
CA MET A 112 4.30 -10.98 9.61
C MET A 112 3.22 -12.07 9.63
N ILE A 113 2.39 -12.17 8.57
CA ILE A 113 1.35 -13.21 8.51
C ILE A 113 1.96 -14.61 8.44
N LYS A 114 3.07 -14.78 7.70
CA LYS A 114 3.74 -16.07 7.57
C LYS A 114 4.25 -16.58 8.93
N GLU A 115 4.77 -15.71 9.78
CA GLU A 115 5.23 -16.07 11.13
C GLU A 115 4.13 -16.69 11.98
N VAL A 116 2.90 -16.18 11.88
CA VAL A 116 1.75 -16.64 12.67
C VAL A 116 0.79 -17.58 11.91
N SER A 117 1.07 -17.85 10.63
CA SER A 117 0.19 -18.61 9.72
C SER A 117 -0.32 -19.94 10.28
N LYS A 118 0.53 -20.68 11.00
CA LYS A 118 0.16 -21.95 11.64
C LYS A 118 -0.88 -21.77 12.76
N GLU A 119 -0.74 -20.73 13.57
CA GLU A 119 -1.69 -20.40 14.66
C GLU A 119 -3.04 -19.96 14.09
N MET A 120 -3.02 -19.29 12.94
CA MET A 120 -4.20 -18.82 12.22
C MET A 120 -4.94 -19.94 11.46
N GLY A 121 -4.33 -21.13 11.32
CA GLY A 121 -4.88 -22.18 10.46
C GLY A 121 -4.73 -21.90 8.96
N VAL A 122 -3.87 -20.96 8.57
CA VAL A 122 -3.54 -20.66 7.17
C VAL A 122 -2.55 -21.70 6.67
N GLU A 123 -2.88 -22.41 5.59
CA GLU A 123 -2.00 -23.40 4.95
C GLU A 123 -1.10 -22.77 3.89
N ASN A 124 -1.66 -21.84 3.11
CA ASN A 124 -0.95 -21.22 2.02
C ASN A 124 -1.43 -19.79 1.78
N ILE A 125 -0.50 -18.90 1.44
CA ILE A 125 -0.78 -17.54 0.98
C ILE A 125 -0.06 -17.38 -0.35
N ASN A 126 -0.83 -17.23 -1.42
CA ASN A 126 -0.30 -16.94 -2.74
C ASN A 126 -0.55 -15.47 -3.07
N ILE A 127 0.50 -14.76 -3.45
CA ILE A 127 0.44 -13.36 -3.87
C ILE A 127 1.01 -13.29 -5.27
N SER A 128 0.25 -12.68 -6.16
CA SER A 128 0.63 -12.51 -7.56
C SER A 128 0.33 -11.09 -8.00
N VAL A 129 1.12 -10.61 -8.97
CA VAL A 129 0.90 -9.34 -9.64
C VAL A 129 0.51 -9.65 -11.07
N SER A 130 -0.64 -9.16 -11.51
CA SER A 130 -1.15 -9.42 -12.86
C SER A 130 -1.99 -8.25 -13.38
N GLY A 131 -2.22 -8.22 -14.70
CA GLY A 131 -3.02 -7.21 -15.37
C GLY A 131 -2.27 -5.92 -15.73
N THR A 132 -2.98 -5.05 -16.44
CA THR A 132 -2.54 -3.69 -16.80
C THR A 132 -3.71 -2.73 -16.54
N PRO A 133 -3.66 -1.88 -15.50
CA PRO A 133 -2.55 -1.65 -14.59
C PRO A 133 -2.26 -2.84 -13.65
N ALA A 134 -1.02 -2.94 -13.19
CA ALA A 134 -0.57 -4.02 -12.32
C ALA A 134 -1.41 -4.06 -11.04
N THR A 135 -2.08 -5.19 -10.81
CA THR A 135 -2.97 -5.43 -9.67
C THR A 135 -2.40 -6.58 -8.85
N ILE A 136 -2.36 -6.39 -7.53
CA ILE A 136 -1.94 -7.41 -6.58
C ILE A 136 -3.16 -8.25 -6.21
N ASN A 137 -3.04 -9.55 -6.45
CA ASN A 137 -4.04 -10.54 -6.10
C ASN A 137 -3.49 -11.41 -4.98
N VAL A 138 -4.35 -11.73 -4.02
CA VAL A 138 -4.03 -12.63 -2.91
C VAL A 138 -5.04 -13.77 -2.88
N SER A 139 -4.54 -14.97 -2.64
CA SER A 139 -5.34 -16.16 -2.36
C SER A 139 -4.84 -16.80 -1.08
N ILE A 140 -5.77 -17.06 -0.15
CA ILE A 140 -5.48 -17.63 1.17
C ILE A 140 -6.22 -18.96 1.27
N SER A 141 -5.49 -20.03 1.53
CA SER A 141 -6.05 -21.36 1.82
C SER A 141 -6.00 -21.61 3.32
N MET A 142 -7.15 -21.96 3.91
CA MET A 142 -7.30 -22.26 5.33
C MET A 142 -7.51 -23.77 5.52
N LYS A 143 -7.03 -24.32 6.64
CA LYS A 143 -7.41 -25.67 7.07
C LYS A 143 -8.93 -25.75 7.20
N LYS A 144 -9.52 -26.81 6.68
CA LYS A 144 -10.93 -27.13 6.99
C LYS A 144 -11.04 -27.37 8.49
N ALA A 145 -11.96 -26.65 9.13
CA ALA A 145 -12.39 -26.90 10.50
C ALA A 145 -13.06 -28.27 10.63
#